data_AF-A0A6A5GAW8-F1
#
_entry.id   AF-A0A6A5GAW8-F1
#
_cell.length_a   1.000
_cell.length_b   1.000
_cell.length_c   1.000
_cell.angle_alpha   90.00
_cell.angle_beta   90.00
_cell.angle_gamma   90.00
#
_symmetry.space_group_name_H-M   'P 1'
#
loop_
_entity.id
_entity.type
_entity.pdbx_description
1 polymer ?
#
loop_
_entity_poly.entity_id
_entity_poly.type
_entity_poly.pdbx_seq_one_letter_code
_entity_poly.pdbx_strand_id
1 'polypeptide(L)'
;MFGLSQPTWNICQLGAVFFFNFFSFFTLSALSQTIIENVAESEGINQHAGYYSAFLTYLVFTFGHFVATPIVEIISPKWSIVSGLVGYAMFEAAFLLMNEYFLYFSAACAGFSGSLLWTGQFDYLAQNCQPHTLDRNSSNLWGLSQISLIFGGSYLLILYRFQTGNEFQMPLIRLVIGSFLGCTLISILIGFFLPKPVFKAEKYKIPYFKHLAEIAKISFDRNLLFLLSTFLYTGMELSFFSVVFPTMVSFTKALGNTRDLNACASIFVGIGNVSGCFALSALGARVREIGRKKMVLLAAILHMTCFLLSFLMFPDESPLKPTDKLGYFEPRQGL
;
A
#
# COMPACT_ATOMS: atom_id res chain seq x y z
N MET A 1 -10.46 -26.07 -16.26
CA MET A 1 -10.04 -24.84 -15.56
C MET A 1 -8.65 -25.05 -14.97
N PHE A 2 -7.62 -24.50 -15.61
CA PHE A 2 -6.20 -24.29 -15.23
C PHE A 2 -5.47 -25.10 -14.13
N GLY A 3 -5.89 -26.30 -13.71
CA GLY A 3 -5.12 -27.16 -12.80
C GLY A 3 -4.80 -26.59 -11.40
N LEU A 4 -5.26 -25.37 -11.08
CA LEU A 4 -5.07 -24.71 -9.80
C LEU A 4 -6.14 -25.18 -8.80
N SER A 5 -5.74 -25.35 -7.54
CA SER A 5 -6.69 -25.66 -6.47
C SER A 5 -7.63 -24.49 -6.21
N GLN A 6 -8.87 -24.76 -5.80
CA GLN A 6 -9.87 -23.72 -5.50
C GLN A 6 -9.36 -22.63 -4.54
N PRO A 7 -8.63 -22.95 -3.44
CA PRO A 7 -8.08 -21.91 -2.57
C PRO A 7 -7.06 -21.02 -3.30
N THR A 8 -6.24 -21.59 -4.18
CA THR A 8 -5.25 -20.81 -4.95
C THR A 8 -5.95 -19.86 -5.92
N TRP A 9 -7.03 -20.32 -6.57
CA TRP A 9 -7.85 -19.47 -7.43
C TRP A 9 -8.49 -18.31 -6.66
N ASN A 10 -9.05 -18.59 -5.47
CA ASN A 10 -9.61 -17.56 -4.59
C ASN A 10 -8.56 -16.49 -4.23
N ILE A 11 -7.32 -16.90 -3.98
CA ILE A 11 -6.20 -16.01 -3.68
C ILE A 11 -5.76 -15.20 -4.91
N CYS A 12 -5.70 -15.80 -6.09
CA CYS A 12 -5.41 -15.06 -7.32
C CYS A 12 -6.47 -13.99 -7.62
N GLN A 13 -7.75 -14.31 -7.42
CA GLN A 13 -8.83 -13.34 -7.57
C GLN A 13 -8.73 -12.21 -6.52
N LEU A 14 -8.39 -12.53 -5.27
CA LEU A 14 -8.10 -11.52 -4.25
C LEU A 14 -6.90 -10.65 -4.64
N GLY A 15 -5.84 -11.24 -5.21
CA GLY A 15 -4.71 -10.49 -5.75
C GLY A 15 -5.11 -9.51 -6.85
N ALA A 16 -6.05 -9.89 -7.73
CA ALA A 16 -6.58 -8.98 -8.74
C ALA A 16 -7.37 -7.81 -8.12
N VAL A 17 -8.16 -8.05 -7.07
CA VAL A 17 -8.84 -6.99 -6.30
C VAL A 17 -7.81 -5.97 -5.80
N PHE A 18 -6.79 -6.45 -5.10
CA PHE A 18 -5.76 -5.60 -4.53
C PHE A 18 -4.89 -4.93 -5.58
N PHE A 19 -4.63 -5.58 -6.72
CA PHE A 19 -3.92 -4.97 -7.85
C PHE A 19 -4.60 -3.68 -8.32
N PHE A 20 -5.90 -3.74 -8.65
CA PHE A 20 -6.63 -2.56 -9.14
C PHE A 20 -6.76 -1.47 -8.07
N ASN A 21 -7.02 -1.86 -6.82
CA ASN A 21 -7.13 -0.91 -5.71
C ASN A 21 -5.78 -0.23 -5.40
N PHE A 22 -4.68 -0.98 -5.34
CA PHE A 22 -3.35 -0.43 -5.07
C PHE A 22 -2.84 0.42 -6.23
N PHE A 23 -3.14 0.04 -7.47
CA PHE A 23 -2.80 0.86 -8.64
C PHE A 23 -3.43 2.24 -8.51
N SER A 24 -4.72 2.28 -8.20
CA SER A 24 -5.45 3.53 -7.99
C SER A 24 -4.91 4.31 -6.78
N PHE A 25 -4.92 3.69 -5.60
CA PHE A 25 -4.60 4.35 -4.34
C PHE A 25 -3.16 4.88 -4.27
N PHE A 26 -2.15 4.08 -4.65
CA PHE A 26 -0.76 4.53 -4.58
C PHE A 26 -0.47 5.63 -5.60
N THR A 27 -1.02 5.51 -6.81
CA THR A 27 -0.78 6.51 -7.86
C THR A 27 -1.50 7.83 -7.53
N LEU A 28 -2.74 7.77 -7.05
CA LEU A 28 -3.44 8.95 -6.56
C LEU A 28 -2.74 9.55 -5.34
N SER A 29 -2.27 8.74 -4.38
CA SER A 29 -1.54 9.24 -3.23
C SER A 29 -0.28 9.99 -3.63
N ALA A 30 0.45 9.52 -4.65
CA ALA A 30 1.63 10.19 -5.19
C ALA A 30 1.31 11.54 -5.87
N LEU A 31 0.13 11.67 -6.48
CA LEU A 31 -0.31 12.89 -7.16
C LEU A 31 -1.13 13.83 -6.27
N SER A 32 -1.65 13.35 -5.15
CA SER A 32 -2.68 14.02 -4.35
C SER A 32 -2.31 15.46 -3.98
N GLN A 33 -1.13 15.66 -3.40
CA GLN A 33 -0.67 16.99 -3.00
C GLN A 33 -0.43 17.90 -4.22
N THR A 34 0.19 17.39 -5.28
CA THR A 34 0.40 18.14 -6.52
C THR A 34 -0.93 18.58 -7.14
N ILE A 35 -1.94 17.72 -7.13
CA ILE A 35 -3.28 18.05 -7.62
C ILE A 35 -3.90 19.15 -6.76
N ILE A 36 -3.83 19.04 -5.43
CA ILE A 36 -4.40 20.04 -4.51
C ILE A 36 -3.73 21.40 -4.67
N GLU A 37 -2.41 21.47 -4.77
CA GLU A 37 -1.68 22.73 -4.98
C GLU A 37 -2.10 23.45 -6.26
N ASN A 38 -2.42 22.68 -7.32
CA ASN A 38 -2.86 23.21 -8.60
C ASN A 38 -4.26 23.81 -8.59
N VAL A 39 -5.12 23.39 -7.65
CA VAL A 39 -6.53 23.80 -7.57
C VAL A 39 -6.84 24.62 -6.32
N ALA A 40 -5.87 24.79 -5.41
CA ALA A 40 -6.05 25.45 -4.12
C ALA A 40 -6.60 26.87 -4.27
N GLU A 41 -6.00 27.67 -5.17
CA GLU A 41 -6.44 29.05 -5.42
C GLU A 41 -7.79 29.12 -6.13
N SER A 42 -8.04 28.23 -7.09
CA SER A 42 -9.27 28.26 -7.91
C SER A 42 -10.51 27.72 -7.19
N GLU A 43 -10.33 26.68 -6.37
CA GLU A 43 -11.42 25.98 -5.68
C GLU A 43 -11.51 26.38 -4.19
N GLY A 44 -10.59 27.21 -3.70
CA GLY A 44 -10.59 27.69 -2.31
C GLY A 44 -10.30 26.61 -1.27
N ILE A 45 -9.52 25.59 -1.63
CA ILE A 45 -9.10 24.50 -0.73
C ILE A 45 -7.75 24.86 -0.10
N ASN A 46 -7.54 24.44 1.16
CA ASN A 46 -6.23 24.52 1.79
C ASN A 46 -5.12 23.88 0.93
N GLN A 47 -4.04 24.64 0.68
CA GLN A 47 -2.91 24.21 -0.14
C GLN A 47 -2.25 22.89 0.34
N HIS A 48 -2.37 22.54 1.61
CA HIS A 48 -1.80 21.32 2.20
C HIS A 48 -2.86 20.24 2.48
N ALA A 49 -4.07 20.37 1.91
CA ALA A 49 -5.16 19.44 2.17
C ALA A 49 -4.83 17.99 1.75
N GLY A 50 -3.96 17.79 0.76
CA GLY A 50 -3.45 16.47 0.40
C GLY A 50 -2.76 15.79 1.58
N TYR A 51 -1.79 16.47 2.20
CA TYR A 51 -1.11 15.96 3.39
C TYR A 51 -2.04 15.77 4.60
N TYR A 52 -2.93 16.72 4.88
CA TYR A 52 -3.87 16.60 5.99
C TYR A 52 -4.84 15.43 5.81
N SER A 53 -5.33 15.22 4.58
CA SER A 53 -6.19 14.07 4.26
C SER A 53 -5.46 12.73 4.42
N ALA A 54 -4.18 12.65 4.03
CA ALA A 54 -3.36 11.46 4.24
C ALA A 54 -3.14 11.18 5.73
N PHE A 55 -2.78 12.21 6.51
CA PHE A 55 -2.64 12.10 7.97
C PHE A 55 -3.92 11.58 8.62
N LEU A 56 -5.08 12.19 8.28
CA LEU A 56 -6.37 11.79 8.83
C LEU A 56 -6.74 10.35 8.46
N THR A 57 -6.47 9.95 7.21
CA THR A 57 -6.71 8.57 6.72
C THR A 57 -5.92 7.57 7.57
N TYR A 58 -4.61 7.78 7.76
CA TYR A 58 -3.79 6.86 8.54
C TYR A 58 -4.13 6.88 10.04
N LEU A 59 -4.47 8.05 10.61
CA LEU A 59 -4.90 8.16 11.99
C LEU A 59 -6.17 7.32 12.25
N VAL A 60 -7.19 7.49 11.41
CA VAL A 60 -8.45 6.73 11.55
C VAL A 60 -8.23 5.25 11.21
N PHE A 61 -7.37 4.93 10.25
CA PHE A 61 -6.95 3.56 9.95
C PHE A 61 -6.35 2.86 11.17
N THR A 62 -5.45 3.52 11.90
CA THR A 62 -4.85 2.98 13.12
C THR A 62 -5.91 2.66 14.18
N PHE A 63 -6.79 3.62 14.51
CA PHE A 63 -7.82 3.38 15.52
C PHE A 63 -8.92 2.42 15.06
N GLY A 64 -9.20 2.38 13.75
CA GLY A 64 -10.16 1.47 13.14
C GLY A 64 -9.82 -0.01 13.38
N HIS A 65 -8.54 -0.37 13.46
CA HIS A 65 -8.12 -1.75 13.73
C HIS A 65 -8.60 -2.29 15.09
N PHE A 66 -8.81 -1.45 16.10
CA PHE A 66 -9.33 -1.90 17.40
C PHE A 66 -10.77 -2.43 17.33
N VAL A 67 -11.52 -2.08 16.28
CA VAL A 67 -12.91 -2.50 16.07
C VAL A 67 -13.11 -3.30 14.79
N ALA A 68 -12.08 -3.44 13.95
CA ALA A 68 -12.22 -4.09 12.64
C ALA A 68 -12.54 -5.58 12.77
N THR A 69 -11.81 -6.33 13.61
CA THR A 69 -11.98 -7.79 13.78
C THR A 69 -13.43 -8.22 14.06
N PRO A 70 -14.13 -7.70 15.09
CA PRO A 70 -15.52 -8.10 15.36
C PRO A 70 -16.46 -7.72 14.22
N ILE A 71 -16.22 -6.59 13.53
CA ILE A 71 -17.04 -6.19 12.39
C ILE A 71 -16.87 -7.20 11.26
N VAL A 72 -15.63 -7.58 10.93
CA VAL A 72 -15.31 -8.58 9.89
C VAL A 72 -15.95 -9.93 10.21
N GLU A 73 -15.95 -10.36 11.47
CA GLU A 73 -16.59 -11.62 11.89
C GLU A 73 -18.11 -11.62 11.65
N ILE A 74 -18.76 -10.46 11.84
CA ILE A 74 -20.20 -10.26 11.62
C ILE A 74 -20.52 -10.22 10.13
N ILE A 75 -19.87 -9.33 9.36
CA ILE A 75 -20.21 -9.08 7.94
C ILE A 75 -19.54 -10.07 6.99
N SER A 76 -18.60 -10.89 7.46
CA SER A 76 -17.69 -11.78 6.71
C SER A 76 -16.55 -11.07 5.97
N PRO A 77 -15.43 -11.76 5.71
CA PRO A 77 -14.26 -11.20 5.03
C PRO A 77 -14.55 -10.57 3.68
N LYS A 78 -15.42 -11.21 2.88
CA LYS A 78 -15.79 -10.73 1.56
C LYS A 78 -16.42 -9.35 1.62
N TRP A 79 -17.45 -9.17 2.45
CA TRP A 79 -18.15 -7.90 2.55
C TRP A 79 -17.31 -6.84 3.26
N SER A 80 -16.41 -7.26 4.15
CA SER A 80 -15.40 -6.36 4.73
C SER A 80 -14.50 -5.76 3.65
N ILE A 81 -13.94 -6.60 2.76
CA ILE A 81 -13.15 -6.15 1.61
C ILE A 81 -13.97 -5.21 0.72
N VAL A 82 -15.19 -5.59 0.33
CA VAL A 82 -16.05 -4.75 -0.53
C VAL A 82 -16.36 -3.39 0.12
N SER A 83 -16.71 -3.37 1.42
CA SER A 83 -16.96 -2.12 2.16
C SER A 83 -15.72 -1.24 2.22
N GLY A 84 -14.55 -1.87 2.36
CA GLY A 84 -13.25 -1.25 2.28
C GLY A 84 -13.02 -0.49 0.97
N LEU A 85 -13.20 -1.20 -0.14
CA LEU A 85 -13.04 -0.68 -1.50
C LEU A 85 -14.02 0.47 -1.80
N VAL A 86 -15.25 0.39 -1.30
CA VAL A 86 -16.23 1.49 -1.41
C VAL A 86 -15.75 2.74 -0.69
N GLY A 87 -15.12 2.60 0.49
CA GLY A 87 -14.51 3.72 1.20
C GLY A 87 -13.37 4.37 0.41
N TYR A 88 -12.51 3.56 -0.21
CA TYR A 88 -11.45 4.07 -1.10
C TYR A 88 -12.03 4.79 -2.31
N ALA A 89 -13.04 4.23 -2.97
CA ALA A 89 -13.73 4.87 -4.10
C ALA A 89 -14.36 6.22 -3.71
N MET A 90 -14.91 6.34 -2.49
CA MET A 90 -15.46 7.60 -1.99
C MET A 90 -14.37 8.66 -1.77
N PHE A 91 -13.20 8.26 -1.26
CA PHE A 91 -12.05 9.16 -1.11
C PHE A 91 -11.52 9.63 -2.47
N GLU A 92 -11.42 8.74 -3.45
CA GLU A 92 -11.06 9.09 -4.83
C GLU A 92 -12.06 10.06 -5.45
N ALA A 93 -13.36 9.82 -5.25
CA ALA A 93 -14.42 10.71 -5.73
C ALA A 93 -14.35 12.11 -5.08
N ALA A 94 -13.82 12.24 -3.87
CA ALA A 94 -13.66 13.54 -3.23
C ALA A 94 -12.64 14.44 -3.97
N PHE A 95 -11.61 13.85 -4.59
CA PHE A 95 -10.70 14.60 -5.46
C PHE A 95 -11.36 15.03 -6.78
N LEU A 96 -12.49 14.44 -7.21
CA LEU A 96 -13.23 14.96 -8.37
C LEU A 96 -14.07 16.20 -8.01
N LEU A 97 -14.59 16.22 -6.79
CA LEU A 97 -15.47 17.28 -6.30
C LEU A 97 -14.73 18.48 -5.75
N MET A 98 -13.45 18.33 -5.37
CA MET A 98 -12.59 19.42 -4.89
C MET A 98 -13.25 20.24 -3.77
N ASN A 99 -13.92 19.55 -2.83
CA ASN A 99 -14.52 20.18 -1.66
C ASN A 99 -13.73 19.77 -0.41
N GLU A 100 -13.19 20.74 0.32
CA GLU A 100 -12.32 20.51 1.47
C GLU A 100 -13.00 19.67 2.57
N TYR A 101 -14.23 20.02 2.94
CA TYR A 101 -14.97 19.30 3.97
C TYR A 101 -15.28 17.86 3.56
N PHE A 102 -15.67 17.65 2.31
CA PHE A 102 -15.92 16.32 1.78
C PHE A 102 -14.63 15.50 1.64
N LEU A 103 -13.50 16.13 1.31
CA LEU A 103 -12.19 15.49 1.27
C LEU A 103 -11.79 14.97 2.65
N TYR A 104 -11.92 15.76 3.71
CA TYR A 104 -11.59 15.29 5.06
C TYR A 104 -12.57 14.25 5.59
N PHE A 105 -13.87 14.41 5.31
CA PHE A 105 -14.87 13.39 5.66
C PHE A 105 -14.58 12.04 4.97
N SER A 106 -14.32 12.08 3.66
CA SER A 106 -14.03 10.89 2.89
C SER A 106 -12.68 10.26 3.27
N ALA A 107 -11.67 11.06 3.64
CA ALA A 107 -10.40 10.58 4.20
C ALA A 107 -10.60 9.79 5.49
N ALA A 108 -11.39 10.33 6.44
CA ALA A 108 -11.71 9.62 7.68
C ALA A 108 -12.45 8.30 7.39
N CYS A 109 -13.42 8.32 6.48
CA CYS A 109 -14.13 7.11 6.09
C CYS A 109 -13.23 6.09 5.40
N ALA A 110 -12.35 6.51 4.48
CA ALA A 110 -11.38 5.64 3.84
C ALA A 110 -10.38 5.04 4.83
N GLY A 111 -9.96 5.79 5.85
CA GLY A 111 -9.15 5.25 6.94
C GLY A 111 -9.86 4.10 7.67
N PHE A 112 -11.10 4.32 8.08
CA PHE A 112 -11.90 3.29 8.75
C PHE A 112 -12.16 2.08 7.84
N SER A 113 -12.62 2.32 6.61
CA SER A 113 -12.86 1.31 5.58
C SER A 113 -11.58 0.53 5.24
N GLY A 114 -10.42 1.19 5.23
CA GLY A 114 -9.13 0.53 5.06
C GLY A 114 -8.86 -0.49 6.16
N SER A 115 -9.18 -0.18 7.43
CA SER A 115 -9.00 -1.14 8.53
C SER A 115 -9.86 -2.40 8.35
N LEU A 116 -11.07 -2.25 7.81
CA LEU A 116 -11.96 -3.36 7.45
C LEU A 116 -11.42 -4.16 6.26
N LEU A 117 -10.89 -3.46 5.24
CA LEU A 117 -10.31 -4.09 4.04
C LEU A 117 -9.14 -5.01 4.40
N TRP A 118 -8.18 -4.49 5.17
CA TRP A 118 -6.98 -5.24 5.56
C TRP A 118 -7.31 -6.38 6.53
N THR A 119 -8.15 -6.14 7.52
CA THR A 119 -8.59 -7.21 8.44
C THR A 119 -9.34 -8.30 7.68
N GLY A 120 -10.23 -7.92 6.76
CA GLY A 120 -10.94 -8.85 5.88
C GLY A 120 -10.01 -9.63 4.95
N GLN A 121 -8.97 -9.00 4.41
CA GLN A 121 -7.97 -9.66 3.58
C GLN A 121 -7.21 -10.74 4.35
N PHE A 122 -6.73 -10.42 5.56
CA PHE A 122 -6.01 -11.38 6.39
C PHE A 122 -6.89 -12.57 6.76
N ASP A 123 -8.15 -12.34 7.15
CA ASP A 123 -9.09 -13.40 7.48
C ASP A 123 -9.45 -14.25 6.24
N TYR A 124 -9.70 -13.61 5.09
CA TYR A 124 -9.96 -14.32 3.83
C TYR A 124 -8.76 -15.17 3.38
N LEU A 125 -7.55 -14.64 3.50
CA LEU A 125 -6.32 -15.37 3.20
C LEU A 125 -6.17 -16.58 4.12
N ALA A 126 -6.33 -16.39 5.43
CA ALA A 126 -6.25 -17.47 6.42
C ALA A 126 -7.26 -18.60 6.11
N GLN A 127 -8.50 -18.24 5.78
CA GLN A 127 -9.57 -19.17 5.42
C GLN A 127 -9.42 -19.83 4.04
N ASN A 128 -8.41 -19.46 3.25
CA ASN A 128 -8.04 -20.12 2.00
C ASN A 128 -6.65 -20.75 2.06
N CYS A 129 -6.06 -20.87 3.26
CA CYS A 129 -4.73 -21.42 3.46
C CYS A 129 -4.74 -22.56 4.48
N GLN A 130 -3.78 -23.46 4.32
CA GLN A 130 -3.36 -24.43 5.33
C GLN A 130 -1.92 -24.10 5.74
N PRO A 131 -1.41 -24.59 6.89
CA PRO A 131 -0.08 -24.21 7.38
C PRO A 131 1.07 -24.44 6.38
N HIS A 132 0.95 -25.42 5.48
CA HIS A 132 1.96 -25.71 4.45
C HIS A 132 1.77 -24.93 3.14
N THR A 133 0.61 -24.30 2.93
CA THR A 133 0.32 -23.47 1.74
C THR A 133 0.30 -21.98 2.03
N LEU A 134 0.27 -21.58 3.31
CA LEU A 134 0.18 -20.19 3.76
C LEU A 134 1.27 -19.33 3.13
N ASP A 135 2.55 -19.69 3.30
CA ASP A 135 3.69 -18.91 2.79
C ASP A 135 3.58 -18.68 1.26
N ARG A 136 3.26 -19.73 0.49
CA ARG A 136 3.10 -19.64 -0.97
C ARG A 136 1.93 -18.77 -1.37
N ASN A 137 0.78 -18.97 -0.73
CA ASN A 137 -0.45 -18.24 -1.07
C ASN A 137 -0.36 -16.76 -0.65
N SER A 138 0.24 -16.47 0.51
CA SER A 138 0.51 -15.10 0.95
C SER A 138 1.48 -14.39 0.00
N SER A 139 2.55 -15.07 -0.43
CA SER A 139 3.49 -14.53 -1.42
C SER A 139 2.85 -14.32 -2.78
N ASN A 140 1.97 -15.21 -3.23
CA ASN A 140 1.21 -15.01 -4.47
C ASN A 140 0.26 -13.82 -4.38
N LEU A 141 -0.47 -13.68 -3.27
CA LEU A 141 -1.37 -12.56 -3.03
C LEU A 141 -0.61 -11.23 -3.07
N TRP A 142 0.47 -11.15 -2.27
CA TRP A 142 1.28 -9.94 -2.18
C TRP A 142 1.94 -9.63 -3.51
N GLY A 143 2.57 -10.62 -4.15
CA GLY A 143 3.23 -10.47 -5.45
C GLY A 143 2.29 -9.91 -6.52
N LEU A 144 1.08 -10.48 -6.67
CA LEU A 144 0.07 -9.98 -7.61
C LEU A 144 -0.35 -8.54 -7.30
N SER A 145 -0.53 -8.22 -6.02
CA SER A 145 -0.88 -6.88 -5.58
C SER A 145 0.22 -5.86 -5.89
N GLN A 146 1.49 -6.25 -5.77
CA GLN A 146 2.66 -5.38 -5.97
C GLN A 146 2.97 -5.09 -7.44
N ILE A 147 2.44 -5.86 -8.39
CA ILE A 147 2.48 -5.51 -9.83
C ILE A 147 1.87 -4.12 -10.06
N SER A 148 0.92 -3.70 -9.22
CA SER A 148 0.31 -2.37 -9.28
C SER A 148 1.32 -1.23 -9.20
N LEU A 149 2.43 -1.36 -8.45
CA LEU A 149 3.46 -0.33 -8.37
C LEU A 149 4.23 -0.17 -9.69
N ILE A 150 4.43 -1.27 -10.43
CA ILE A 150 5.05 -1.24 -11.75
C ILE A 150 4.17 -0.48 -12.73
N PHE A 151 2.86 -0.79 -12.73
CA PHE A 151 1.90 -0.11 -13.60
C PHE A 151 1.67 1.34 -13.19
N GLY A 152 1.59 1.62 -11.88
CA GLY A 152 1.43 2.96 -11.32
C GLY A 152 2.62 3.86 -11.63
N GLY A 153 3.85 3.37 -11.39
CA GLY A 153 5.06 4.11 -11.76
C GLY A 153 5.19 4.33 -13.26
N SER A 154 4.83 3.33 -14.08
CA SER A 154 4.82 3.48 -15.55
C SER A 154 3.78 4.51 -16.00
N TYR A 155 2.60 4.53 -15.36
CA TYR A 155 1.57 5.54 -15.60
C TYR A 155 2.07 6.94 -15.27
N LEU A 156 2.73 7.12 -14.12
CA LEU A 156 3.32 8.41 -13.73
C LEU A 156 4.39 8.88 -14.71
N LEU A 157 5.27 7.99 -15.18
CA LEU A 157 6.26 8.32 -16.22
C LEU A 157 5.58 8.82 -17.48
N ILE A 158 4.57 8.11 -17.97
CA ILE A 158 3.83 8.50 -19.17
C ILE A 158 3.17 9.87 -18.94
N LEU A 159 2.49 10.05 -17.80
CA LEU A 159 1.83 11.31 -17.45
C LEU A 159 2.82 12.49 -17.43
N TYR A 160 4.00 12.33 -16.86
CA TYR A 160 5.01 13.39 -16.79
C TYR A 160 5.65 13.70 -18.14
N ARG A 161 5.68 12.73 -19.08
CA ARG A 161 6.13 12.99 -20.46
C ARG A 161 5.13 13.80 -21.26
N PHE A 162 3.84 13.61 -21.02
CA PHE A 162 2.79 14.41 -21.65
C PHE A 162 2.56 15.76 -20.94
N GLN A 163 2.82 15.82 -19.63
CA GLN A 163 2.65 17.02 -18.81
C GLN A 163 3.99 17.47 -18.21
N THR A 164 4.78 18.16 -19.03
CA THR A 164 6.11 18.69 -18.64
C THR A 164 6.02 19.84 -17.63
N GLY A 165 4.89 20.54 -17.58
CA GLY A 165 4.62 21.58 -16.58
C GLY A 165 4.20 21.00 -15.22
N ASN A 166 4.36 21.82 -14.17
CA ASN A 166 3.77 21.52 -12.85
C ASN A 166 2.31 21.96 -12.75
N GLU A 167 1.83 22.71 -13.76
CA GLU A 167 0.45 23.17 -13.86
C GLU A 167 -0.43 22.09 -14.48
N PHE A 168 -1.31 21.47 -13.71
CA PHE A 168 -2.27 20.49 -14.19
C PHE A 168 -3.61 21.15 -14.51
N GLN A 169 -4.04 21.06 -15.77
CA GLN A 169 -5.36 21.57 -16.15
C GLN A 169 -6.47 20.69 -15.56
N MET A 170 -7.57 21.31 -15.12
CA MET A 170 -8.71 20.62 -14.50
C MET A 170 -9.29 19.46 -15.33
N PRO A 171 -9.42 19.53 -16.68
CA PRO A 171 -9.87 18.39 -17.47
C PRO A 171 -8.94 17.17 -17.39
N LEU A 172 -7.62 17.40 -17.35
CA LEU A 172 -6.62 16.34 -17.19
C LEU A 172 -6.72 15.74 -15.78
N ILE A 173 -6.83 16.57 -14.74
CA ILE A 173 -7.01 16.13 -13.36
C ILE A 173 -8.24 15.21 -13.24
N ARG A 174 -9.38 15.64 -13.78
CA ARG A 174 -10.63 14.85 -13.78
C ARG A 174 -10.51 13.55 -14.57
N LEU A 175 -9.79 13.55 -15.70
CA LEU A 175 -9.53 12.34 -16.48
C LEU A 175 -8.65 11.35 -15.71
N VAL A 176 -7.58 11.84 -15.07
CA VAL A 176 -6.65 11.04 -14.27
C VAL A 176 -7.40 10.40 -13.10
N ILE A 177 -8.03 11.20 -12.25
CA ILE A 177 -8.79 10.72 -11.09
C ILE A 177 -9.98 9.84 -11.50
N GLY A 178 -10.68 10.20 -12.59
CA GLY A 178 -11.77 9.40 -13.12
C GLY A 178 -11.32 8.01 -13.57
N SER A 179 -10.12 7.88 -14.14
CA SER A 179 -9.56 6.59 -14.53
C SER A 179 -9.19 5.72 -13.31
N PHE A 180 -8.64 6.33 -12.26
CA PHE A 180 -8.39 5.70 -10.96
C PHE A 180 -9.67 5.20 -10.29
N LEU A 181 -10.70 6.05 -10.22
CA LEU A 181 -12.02 5.65 -9.72
C LEU A 181 -12.60 4.48 -10.53
N GLY A 182 -12.44 4.48 -11.86
CA GLY A 182 -12.80 3.37 -12.73
C GLY A 182 -12.09 2.06 -12.35
N CYS A 183 -10.79 2.11 -12.07
CA CYS A 183 -10.02 0.95 -11.59
C CYS A 183 -10.54 0.45 -10.23
N THR A 184 -10.84 1.34 -9.30
CA THR A 184 -11.39 0.95 -7.99
C THR A 184 -12.80 0.37 -8.12
N LEU A 185 -13.64 0.87 -9.03
CA LEU A 185 -14.94 0.26 -9.34
C LEU A 185 -14.80 -1.15 -9.93
N ILE A 186 -13.79 -1.39 -10.79
CA ILE A 186 -13.44 -2.74 -11.27
C ILE A 186 -13.01 -3.61 -10.08
N SER A 187 -12.19 -3.09 -9.17
CA SER A 187 -11.81 -3.81 -7.95
C SER A 187 -13.02 -4.21 -7.10
N ILE A 188 -13.98 -3.29 -6.90
CA ILE A 188 -15.25 -3.55 -6.20
C ILE A 188 -16.02 -4.66 -6.90
N LEU A 189 -16.13 -4.62 -8.23
CA LEU A 189 -16.83 -5.64 -9.00
C LEU A 189 -16.19 -7.02 -8.81
N ILE A 190 -14.87 -7.13 -8.92
CA ILE A 190 -14.14 -8.39 -8.69
C ILE A 190 -14.32 -8.86 -7.24
N GLY A 191 -14.27 -7.93 -6.27
CA GLY A 191 -14.50 -8.18 -4.84
C GLY A 191 -15.90 -8.72 -4.55
N PHE A 192 -16.91 -8.17 -5.22
CA PHE A 192 -18.30 -8.62 -5.12
C PHE A 192 -18.48 -10.06 -5.61
N PHE A 193 -17.66 -10.51 -6.57
CA PHE A 193 -17.66 -11.89 -7.05
C PHE A 193 -16.63 -12.78 -6.36
N LEU A 194 -16.01 -12.36 -5.25
CA LEU A 194 -15.14 -13.23 -4.48
C LEU A 194 -15.91 -14.49 -4.02
N PRO A 195 -15.36 -15.69 -4.26
CA PRO A 195 -15.94 -16.94 -3.79
C PRO A 195 -15.99 -17.00 -2.26
N LYS A 196 -16.79 -17.92 -1.73
CA LYS A 196 -16.74 -18.22 -0.29
C LYS A 196 -15.38 -18.87 0.02
N PRO A 197 -14.75 -18.52 1.16
CA PRO A 197 -13.52 -19.20 1.59
C PRO A 197 -13.72 -20.71 1.72
N VAL A 198 -12.67 -21.47 1.40
CA VAL A 198 -12.73 -22.94 1.37
C VAL A 198 -12.74 -23.54 2.78
N PHE A 199 -11.94 -22.98 3.69
CA PHE A 199 -11.89 -23.39 5.09
C PHE A 199 -12.67 -22.39 5.93
N LYS A 200 -13.75 -22.83 6.57
CA LYS A 200 -14.55 -21.95 7.43
C LYS A 200 -13.82 -21.73 8.75
N ALA A 201 -13.64 -20.47 9.14
CA ALA A 201 -13.26 -20.14 10.50
C ALA A 201 -14.37 -20.57 11.48
N GLU A 202 -13.99 -21.14 12.62
CA GLU A 202 -14.93 -21.37 13.72
C GLU A 202 -15.39 -20.02 14.28
N LYS A 203 -16.70 -19.77 14.22
CA LYS A 203 -17.27 -18.55 14.78
C LYS A 203 -17.54 -18.74 16.26
N TYR A 204 -16.66 -18.18 17.10
CA TYR A 204 -16.91 -18.12 18.53
C TYR A 204 -17.85 -16.94 18.83
N LYS A 205 -19.05 -17.21 19.38
CA LYS A 205 -19.95 -16.14 19.86
C LYS A 205 -19.42 -15.59 21.19
N ILE A 206 -18.41 -14.74 21.14
CA ILE A 206 -17.84 -14.10 22.33
C ILE A 206 -18.32 -12.64 22.37
N PRO A 207 -18.69 -12.08 23.55
CA PRO A 207 -19.04 -10.66 23.68
C PRO A 207 -17.88 -9.75 23.24
N TYR A 208 -18.17 -8.61 22.60
CA TYR A 208 -17.14 -7.69 22.08
C TYR A 208 -16.08 -7.28 23.13
N PHE A 209 -16.50 -6.91 24.34
CA PHE A 209 -15.56 -6.54 25.41
C PHE A 209 -14.63 -7.68 25.81
N LYS A 210 -15.10 -8.93 25.70
CA LYS A 210 -14.27 -10.11 25.95
C LYS A 210 -13.30 -10.34 24.80
N HIS A 211 -13.70 -10.09 23.55
CA HIS A 211 -12.76 -10.06 22.41
C HIS A 211 -11.66 -9.01 22.61
N LEU A 212 -12.03 -7.78 23.00
CA LEU A 212 -11.06 -6.71 23.21
C LEU A 212 -10.09 -7.03 24.37
N ALA A 213 -10.60 -7.65 25.44
CA ALA A 213 -9.77 -8.14 26.54
C ALA A 213 -8.81 -9.26 26.11
N GLU A 214 -9.25 -10.21 25.28
CA GLU A 214 -8.38 -11.25 24.72
C GLU A 214 -7.34 -10.66 23.76
N ILE A 215 -7.71 -9.70 22.90
CA ILE A 215 -6.76 -8.98 22.04
C ILE A 215 -5.68 -8.32 22.91
N ALA A 216 -6.09 -7.56 23.93
CA ALA A 216 -5.15 -6.91 24.85
C ALA A 216 -4.25 -7.94 25.54
N LYS A 217 -4.81 -9.05 26.04
CA LYS A 217 -4.04 -10.12 26.67
C LYS A 217 -3.02 -10.75 25.72
N ILE A 218 -3.40 -11.02 24.47
CA ILE A 218 -2.53 -11.56 23.43
C ILE A 218 -1.46 -10.53 23.05
N SER A 219 -1.79 -9.23 23.00
CA SER A 219 -0.84 -8.13 22.74
C SER A 219 0.34 -8.11 23.73
N PHE A 220 0.14 -8.59 24.96
CA PHE A 220 1.16 -8.71 26.00
C PHE A 220 1.71 -10.13 26.19
N ASP A 221 1.40 -11.07 25.28
CA ASP A 221 2.03 -12.39 25.29
C ASP A 221 3.53 -12.26 25.01
N ARG A 222 4.35 -13.02 25.75
CA ARG A 222 5.82 -12.96 25.65
C ARG A 222 6.30 -13.18 24.22
N ASN A 223 5.69 -14.09 23.45
CA ASN A 223 6.13 -14.37 22.08
C ASN A 223 5.81 -13.21 21.14
N LEU A 224 4.65 -12.56 21.34
CA LEU A 224 4.26 -11.41 20.52
C LEU A 224 5.10 -10.17 20.86
N LEU A 225 5.45 -9.98 22.13
CA LEU A 225 6.37 -8.92 22.54
C LEU A 225 7.77 -9.09 21.93
N PHE A 226 8.25 -10.33 21.76
CA PHE A 226 9.50 -10.57 21.01
C PHE A 226 9.39 -10.20 19.53
N LEU A 227 8.20 -10.32 18.94
CA LEU A 227 7.94 -9.93 17.55
C LEU A 227 7.67 -8.43 17.37
N LEU A 228 7.40 -7.69 18.45
CA LEU A 228 7.11 -6.26 18.40
C LEU A 228 8.20 -5.45 17.68
N SER A 229 9.47 -5.77 17.93
CA SER A 229 10.61 -5.14 17.25
C SER A 229 10.57 -5.37 15.73
N THR A 230 10.13 -6.56 15.31
CA THR A 230 9.98 -6.90 13.89
C THR A 230 8.80 -6.16 13.27
N PHE A 231 7.67 -6.04 13.98
CA PHE A 231 6.51 -5.27 13.49
C PHE A 231 6.83 -3.78 13.35
N LEU A 232 7.49 -3.19 14.34
CA LEU A 232 7.97 -1.81 14.28
C LEU A 232 8.92 -1.62 13.10
N TYR A 233 9.88 -2.53 12.91
CA TYR A 233 10.79 -2.50 11.78
C TYR A 233 10.05 -2.54 10.43
N THR A 234 9.09 -3.45 10.26
CA THR A 234 8.31 -3.54 9.01
C THR A 234 7.49 -2.28 8.73
N GLY A 235 6.95 -1.62 9.77
CA GLY A 235 6.24 -0.35 9.61
C GLY A 235 7.17 0.80 9.25
N MET A 236 8.36 0.86 9.86
CA MET A 236 9.39 1.83 9.52
C MET A 236 9.92 1.63 8.10
N GLU A 237 10.14 0.39 7.68
CA GLU A 237 10.58 0.05 6.32
C GLU A 237 9.53 0.46 5.27
N LEU A 238 8.25 0.13 5.53
CA LEU A 238 7.15 0.56 4.68
C LEU A 238 7.09 2.08 4.55
N SER A 239 7.21 2.80 5.67
CA SER A 239 7.22 4.27 5.69
C SER A 239 8.43 4.85 4.96
N PHE A 240 9.59 4.19 5.08
CA PHE A 240 10.83 4.61 4.44
C PHE A 240 10.71 4.58 2.92
N PHE A 241 10.34 3.43 2.32
CA PHE A 241 10.31 3.36 0.85
C PHE A 241 9.11 4.09 0.24
N SER A 242 7.99 4.23 0.97
CA SER A 242 6.77 4.85 0.44
C SER A 242 6.73 6.37 0.56
N VAL A 243 7.39 6.96 1.57
CA VAL A 243 7.32 8.40 1.84
C VAL A 243 8.72 9.03 1.90
N VAL A 244 9.61 8.48 2.72
CA VAL A 244 10.92 9.11 2.98
C VAL A 244 11.80 9.07 1.73
N PHE A 245 11.92 7.92 1.07
CA PHE A 245 12.77 7.76 -0.11
C PHE A 245 12.30 8.60 -1.30
N PRO A 246 11.00 8.62 -1.68
CA PRO A 246 10.52 9.52 -2.71
C PRO A 246 10.73 11.00 -2.37
N THR A 247 10.63 11.37 -1.09
CA THR A 247 10.92 12.74 -0.63
C THR A 247 12.40 13.08 -0.81
N MET A 248 13.32 12.17 -0.44
CA MET A 248 14.76 12.36 -0.66
C MET A 248 15.08 12.60 -2.13
N VAL A 249 14.48 11.83 -3.04
CA VAL A 249 14.62 12.02 -4.50
C VAL A 249 14.03 13.36 -4.94
N SER A 250 12.81 13.70 -4.51
CA SER A 250 12.15 14.97 -4.85
C SER A 250 12.92 16.20 -4.41
N PHE A 251 13.49 16.17 -3.21
CA PHE A 251 14.11 17.32 -2.56
C PHE A 251 15.58 17.50 -2.93
N THR A 252 16.22 16.50 -3.53
CA THR A 252 17.60 16.61 -4.03
C THR A 252 17.59 17.24 -5.43
N LYS A 253 17.58 18.58 -5.48
CA LYS A 253 17.43 19.35 -6.73
C LYS A 253 18.54 19.07 -7.76
N ALA A 254 19.73 18.73 -7.29
CA ALA A 254 20.88 18.39 -8.12
C ALA A 254 20.65 17.16 -9.03
N LEU A 255 19.63 16.34 -8.76
CA LEU A 255 19.23 15.23 -9.64
C LEU A 255 18.49 15.69 -10.90
N GLY A 256 17.99 16.93 -10.93
CA GLY A 256 17.25 17.49 -12.07
C GLY A 256 15.87 16.86 -12.24
N ASN A 257 15.78 15.73 -12.96
CA ASN A 257 14.52 15.09 -13.34
C ASN A 257 13.92 14.23 -12.22
N THR A 258 13.67 14.84 -11.06
CA THR A 258 13.21 14.15 -9.84
C THR A 258 11.85 13.48 -10.00
N ARG A 259 10.95 14.04 -10.84
CA ARG A 259 9.63 13.47 -11.15
C ARG A 259 9.76 12.11 -11.84
N ASP A 260 10.57 12.01 -12.88
CA ASP A 260 10.81 10.72 -13.57
C ASP A 260 11.57 9.75 -12.68
N LEU A 261 12.55 10.22 -11.90
CA LEU A 261 13.31 9.37 -10.99
C LEU A 261 12.41 8.74 -9.91
N ASN A 262 11.44 9.46 -9.37
CA ASN A 262 10.46 8.91 -8.44
C ASN A 262 9.54 7.87 -9.05
N ALA A 263 9.10 8.11 -10.28
CA ALA A 263 8.29 7.15 -11.02
C ALA A 263 9.10 5.87 -11.34
N CYS A 264 10.36 6.02 -11.75
CA CYS A 264 11.31 4.91 -11.90
C CYS A 264 11.54 4.17 -10.58
N ALA A 265 11.74 4.87 -9.47
CA ALA A 265 11.92 4.25 -8.16
C ALA A 265 10.72 3.37 -7.79
N SER A 266 9.50 3.84 -8.03
CA SER A 266 8.27 3.06 -7.81
C SER A 266 8.23 1.79 -8.66
N ILE A 267 8.67 1.86 -9.93
CA ILE A 267 8.78 0.69 -10.82
C ILE A 267 9.80 -0.31 -10.26
N PHE A 268 10.99 0.14 -9.86
CA PHE A 268 12.03 -0.75 -9.33
C PHE A 268 11.64 -1.39 -8.00
N VAL A 269 10.95 -0.65 -7.12
CA VAL A 269 10.35 -1.21 -5.90
C VAL A 269 9.33 -2.30 -6.24
N GLY A 270 8.45 -2.04 -7.22
CA GLY A 270 7.49 -3.03 -7.70
C GLY A 270 8.16 -4.29 -8.25
N ILE A 271 9.19 -4.15 -9.08
CA ILE A 271 9.98 -5.29 -9.62
C ILE A 271 10.66 -6.06 -8.49
N GLY A 272 11.26 -5.35 -7.52
CA GLY A 272 11.89 -5.96 -6.34
C GLY A 272 10.89 -6.78 -5.52
N ASN A 273 9.72 -6.22 -5.23
CA ASN A 273 8.67 -6.91 -4.48
C ASN A 273 8.12 -8.13 -5.22
N VAL A 274 7.84 -7.99 -6.52
CA VAL A 274 7.34 -9.11 -7.35
C VAL A 274 8.38 -10.21 -7.45
N SER A 275 9.65 -9.88 -7.70
CA SER A 275 10.73 -10.86 -7.79
C SER A 275 10.99 -11.58 -6.47
N GLY A 276 10.98 -10.85 -5.34
CA GLY A 276 11.10 -11.43 -4.00
C GLY A 276 9.93 -12.37 -3.67
N CYS A 277 8.69 -11.97 -3.99
CA CYS A 277 7.51 -12.82 -3.82
C CYS A 277 7.55 -14.06 -4.70
N PHE A 278 7.91 -13.92 -5.98
CA PHE A 278 8.01 -15.04 -6.89
C PHE A 278 9.11 -16.00 -6.49
N ALA A 279 10.27 -15.49 -6.05
CA ALA A 279 11.35 -16.32 -5.51
C ALA A 279 10.87 -17.12 -4.30
N LEU A 280 10.14 -16.50 -3.36
CA LEU A 280 9.56 -17.21 -2.21
C LEU A 280 8.47 -18.22 -2.61
N SER A 281 7.59 -17.88 -3.55
CA SER A 281 6.54 -18.77 -4.05
C SER A 281 7.07 -19.97 -4.83
N ALA A 282 8.07 -19.76 -5.68
CA ALA A 282 8.67 -20.80 -6.53
C ALA A 282 9.67 -21.66 -5.75
N LEU A 283 10.43 -21.07 -4.83
CA LEU A 283 11.41 -21.77 -4.02
C LEU A 283 10.85 -22.24 -2.67
N GLY A 284 9.56 -22.05 -2.37
CA GLY A 284 8.99 -22.26 -1.04
C GLY A 284 9.37 -23.59 -0.36
N ALA A 285 9.46 -24.69 -1.11
CA ALA A 285 9.96 -25.97 -0.61
C ALA A 285 11.45 -25.92 -0.21
N ARG A 286 12.30 -25.33 -1.06
CA ARG A 286 13.74 -25.11 -0.81
C ARG A 286 14.03 -24.03 0.23
N VAL A 287 13.18 -23.00 0.35
CA VAL A 287 13.25 -21.99 1.42
C VAL A 287 13.04 -22.63 2.78
N ARG A 288 12.16 -23.64 2.85
CA ARG A 288 11.95 -24.46 4.05
C ARG A 288 13.18 -25.29 4.40
N GLU A 289 13.94 -25.75 3.40
CA GLU A 289 15.21 -26.48 3.56
C GLU A 289 16.40 -25.56 3.92
N ILE A 290 16.51 -24.38 3.32
CA ILE A 290 17.51 -23.34 3.66
C ILE A 290 17.34 -22.89 5.12
N GLY A 291 16.09 -22.88 5.59
CA GLY A 291 15.70 -22.54 6.94
C GLY A 291 15.38 -21.05 7.11
N ARG A 292 14.23 -20.77 7.74
CA ARG A 292 13.68 -19.39 7.91
C ARG A 292 14.71 -18.40 8.49
N LYS A 293 15.55 -18.85 9.44
CA LYS A 293 16.59 -18.00 10.07
C LYS A 293 17.61 -17.45 9.08
N LYS A 294 18.07 -18.25 8.11
CA LYS A 294 19.07 -17.82 7.12
C LYS A 294 18.50 -16.80 6.14
N MET A 295 17.24 -16.98 5.75
CA MET A 295 16.53 -16.04 4.90
C MET A 295 16.34 -14.68 5.57
N VAL A 296 15.96 -14.67 6.85
CA VAL A 296 15.85 -13.44 7.63
C VAL A 296 17.19 -12.73 7.75
N LEU A 297 18.28 -13.46 8.00
CA LEU A 297 19.62 -12.87 8.04
C LEU A 297 20.06 -12.28 6.69
N LEU A 298 19.79 -12.98 5.58
CA LEU A 298 20.07 -12.47 4.24
C LEU A 298 19.29 -11.18 3.96
N ALA A 299 17.99 -11.16 4.27
CA ALA A 299 17.16 -9.96 4.12
C ALA A 299 17.69 -8.80 4.97
N ALA A 300 18.10 -9.05 6.22
CA ALA A 300 18.69 -8.03 7.08
C ALA A 300 19.99 -7.45 6.49
N ILE A 301 20.89 -8.29 5.96
CA ILE A 301 22.13 -7.82 5.33
C ILE A 301 21.82 -6.97 4.08
N LEU A 302 20.88 -7.40 3.26
CA LEU A 302 20.44 -6.65 2.07
C LEU A 302 19.87 -5.28 2.47
N HIS A 303 18.96 -5.23 3.44
CA HIS A 303 18.36 -3.99 3.90
C HIS A 303 19.41 -3.04 4.50
N MET A 304 20.32 -3.54 5.33
CA MET A 304 21.42 -2.72 5.88
C MET A 304 22.32 -2.15 4.78
N THR A 305 22.59 -2.94 3.74
CA THR A 305 23.36 -2.49 2.58
C THR A 305 22.61 -1.40 1.82
N CYS A 306 21.31 -1.57 1.57
CA CYS A 306 20.46 -0.57 0.91
C CYS A 306 20.37 0.74 1.70
N PHE A 307 20.25 0.68 3.03
CA PHE A 307 20.24 1.89 3.87
C PHE A 307 21.59 2.60 3.86
N LEU A 308 22.70 1.86 3.91
CA LEU A 308 24.04 2.45 3.78
C LEU A 308 24.23 3.11 2.42
N LEU A 309 23.81 2.46 1.33
CA LEU A 309 23.87 3.05 -0.01
C LEU A 309 23.00 4.31 -0.11
N SER A 310 21.80 4.29 0.46
CA SER A 310 20.92 5.47 0.48
C SER A 310 21.56 6.64 1.24
N PHE A 311 22.16 6.36 2.40
CA PHE A 311 22.92 7.35 3.18
C PHE A 311 24.11 7.92 2.40
N LEU A 312 24.81 7.10 1.62
CA LEU A 312 25.94 7.57 0.81
C LEU A 312 25.50 8.36 -0.43
N MET A 313 24.32 8.07 -0.98
CA MET A 313 23.81 8.69 -2.22
C MET A 313 23.05 10.00 -2.00
N PHE A 314 22.36 10.15 -0.86
CA PHE A 314 21.51 11.31 -0.57
C PHE A 314 22.09 12.19 0.53
N PRO A 315 21.91 13.52 0.46
CA PRO A 315 22.32 14.41 1.54
C PRO A 315 21.40 14.28 2.75
N ASP A 316 21.94 14.45 3.96
CA ASP A 316 21.21 14.31 5.24
C ASP A 316 19.96 15.19 5.36
N GLU A 317 19.94 16.32 4.64
CA GLU A 317 18.83 17.28 4.67
C GLU A 317 17.69 16.92 3.68
N SER A 318 17.92 16.03 2.71
CA SER A 318 16.95 15.68 1.66
C SER A 318 15.64 15.07 2.15
N PRO A 319 15.54 14.36 3.29
CA PRO A 319 14.25 13.92 3.81
C PRO A 319 13.40 15.06 4.39
N LEU A 320 14.02 16.19 4.73
CA LEU A 320 13.40 17.24 5.55
C LEU A 320 13.07 18.50 4.75
N LYS A 321 13.94 18.88 3.81
CA LYS A 321 13.77 20.11 3.01
C LYS A 321 14.47 20.01 1.66
N PRO A 322 14.02 20.79 0.66
CA PRO A 322 14.72 20.91 -0.62
C PRO A 322 16.17 21.38 -0.44
N THR A 323 17.11 20.76 -1.14
CA THR A 323 18.54 21.03 -1.04
C THR A 323 19.27 20.86 -2.38
N ASP A 324 20.31 21.67 -2.57
CA ASP A 324 21.23 21.60 -3.71
C ASP A 324 22.52 20.82 -3.35
N LYS A 325 22.63 20.34 -2.10
CA LYS A 325 23.74 19.51 -1.66
C LYS A 325 23.71 18.15 -2.36
N LEU A 326 24.89 17.57 -2.56
CA LEU A 326 25.06 16.21 -3.04
C LEU A 326 25.32 15.27 -1.86
N GLY A 327 25.04 13.98 -2.05
CA GLY A 327 25.52 12.94 -1.16
C GLY A 327 27.04 12.77 -1.27
N TYR A 328 27.57 11.77 -0.56
CA TYR A 328 28.99 11.41 -0.64
C TYR A 328 29.40 10.91 -2.03
N PHE A 329 28.46 10.32 -2.77
CA PHE A 329 28.65 9.97 -4.18
C PHE A 329 27.91 10.95 -5.10
N GLU A 330 28.65 11.56 -6.02
CA GLU A 330 28.09 12.51 -6.98
C GLU A 330 27.34 11.78 -8.11
N PRO A 331 26.16 12.29 -8.52
CA PRO A 331 25.44 11.74 -9.67
C PRO A 331 26.25 12.01 -10.95
N ARG A 332 26.32 11.01 -11.82
CA ARG A 332 26.97 11.15 -13.13
C ARG A 332 26.19 12.18 -13.96
N GLN A 333 26.81 13.31 -14.28
CA GLN A 333 26.20 14.32 -15.14
C GLN A 333 26.18 13.80 -16.59
N GLY A 334 24.98 13.54 -17.14
CA GLY A 334 24.77 13.35 -18.58
C GLY A 334 24.45 11.92 -19.07
N LEU A 335 23.27 11.40 -18.75
CA LEU A 335 22.61 10.35 -19.53
C LEU A 335 21.17 10.74 -19.87
#